data_AF-R8MP82-F1
#
_entry.id   AF-R8MP82-F1
#
_cell.length_a   1.000
_cell.length_b   1.000
_cell.length_c   1.000
_cell.angle_alpha   90.00
_cell.angle_beta   90.00
_cell.angle_gamma   90.00
#
_symmetry.space_group_name_H-M   'P 1'
#
loop_
_entity.id
_entity.type
_entity.pdbx_description
1 polymer ?
#
loop_
_entity_poly.entity_id
_entity_poly.type
_entity_poly.pdbx_seq_one_letter_code
_entity_poly.pdbx_strand_id
1 'polypeptide(L)'
;MLHQFSRNELAFGKEGLEILKNSTVGILGIGGVGSFSAEALARSGVGRLVLVDKDVVDITNVNRQIHALVSTVGRSKVELMKERIADINPECEVIGLEMFYTDETYEEFFKHGLDFVVDASDTITFKIHLIKQCLRRKIKIISCMGAANKMDPTRFRIADISKTHTDPIAKVIRTKLRKDGIKKGVKVVFSDENPIVIREEVRKEIVPDENAKIRKAKLPPSSNAFVPSVAGLIMASHVVRERIKNVEVKRVGQE
;
A
#
# COMPACT_ATOMS: atom_id res chain seq x y z
N MET A 1 28.49 9.60 8.96
CA MET A 1 27.11 9.17 9.27
C MET A 1 27.18 8.07 10.31
N LEU A 2 26.24 8.03 11.27
CA LEU A 2 26.36 7.21 12.47
C LEU A 2 25.56 5.89 12.40
N HIS A 3 24.45 5.86 11.65
CA HIS A 3 23.59 4.69 11.49
C HIS A 3 22.79 4.79 10.17
N GLN A 4 22.03 3.76 9.83
CA GLN A 4 21.31 3.61 8.56
C GLN A 4 20.27 4.71 8.28
N PHE A 5 19.84 5.45 9.31
CA PHE A 5 18.86 6.52 9.21
C PHE A 5 19.42 7.94 9.37
N SER A 6 20.75 8.12 9.48
CA SER A 6 21.31 9.47 9.69
C SER A 6 20.91 10.48 8.59
N ARG A 7 20.62 10.04 7.36
CA ARG A 7 20.12 10.95 6.29
C ARG A 7 18.67 11.38 6.49
N ASN A 8 17.87 10.55 7.16
CA ASN A 8 16.49 10.89 7.51
C ASN A 8 16.47 11.94 8.63
N GLU A 9 17.40 11.84 9.60
CA GLU A 9 17.56 12.85 10.66
C GLU A 9 17.90 14.23 10.09
N LEU A 10 18.64 14.31 8.97
CA LEU A 10 18.88 15.60 8.29
C LEU A 10 17.60 16.22 7.73
N ALA A 11 16.58 15.41 7.42
CA ALA A 11 15.33 15.87 6.82
C ALA A 11 14.27 16.24 7.87
N PHE A 12 14.17 15.49 8.95
CA PHE A 12 13.11 15.66 9.96
C PHE A 12 13.58 15.48 11.40
N GLY A 13 14.87 15.64 11.65
CA GLY A 13 15.47 15.62 12.98
C GLY A 13 15.44 14.25 13.66
N LYS A 14 16.10 14.19 14.82
CA LYS A 14 16.05 13.02 15.71
C LYS A 14 14.66 12.79 16.28
N GLU A 15 13.93 13.87 16.55
CA GLU A 15 12.55 13.82 17.04
C GLU A 15 11.63 13.09 16.06
N GLY A 16 11.69 13.42 14.75
CA GLY A 16 10.88 12.75 13.75
C GLY A 16 11.23 11.27 13.63
N LEU A 17 12.52 10.91 13.74
CA LEU A 17 12.94 9.51 13.75
C LEU A 17 12.42 8.76 14.98
N GLU A 18 12.44 9.38 16.17
CA GLU A 18 11.92 8.80 17.40
C GLU A 18 10.40 8.58 17.33
N ILE A 19 9.64 9.52 16.75
CA ILE A 19 8.21 9.35 16.52
C ILE A 19 7.94 8.15 15.60
N LEU A 20 8.72 7.99 14.53
CA LEU A 20 8.57 6.87 13.59
C LEU A 20 8.97 5.54 14.25
N LYS A 21 10.05 5.53 15.03
CA LYS A 21 10.49 4.36 15.81
C LYS A 21 9.41 3.87 16.76
N ASN A 22 8.62 4.77 17.35
CA ASN A 22 7.51 4.42 18.24
C ASN A 22 6.16 4.23 17.51
N SER A 23 6.12 4.25 16.18
CA SER A 23 4.88 4.11 15.40
C SER A 23 4.64 2.66 14.96
N THR A 24 3.38 2.22 15.02
CA THR A 24 2.92 0.94 14.47
C THR A 24 2.07 1.15 13.21
N VAL A 25 2.54 0.66 12.06
CA VAL A 25 1.82 0.80 10.77
C VAL A 25 1.37 -0.56 10.25
N GLY A 26 0.07 -0.70 10.01
CA GLY A 26 -0.52 -1.87 9.37
C GLY A 26 -0.60 -1.72 7.85
N ILE A 27 -0.29 -2.78 7.12
CA ILE A 27 -0.31 -2.80 5.65
C ILE A 27 -1.15 -3.99 5.19
N LEU A 28 -2.31 -3.71 4.59
CA LEU A 28 -3.15 -4.73 3.98
C LEU A 28 -2.79 -4.89 2.50
N GLY A 29 -2.29 -6.06 2.13
CA GLY A 29 -1.84 -6.41 0.78
C GLY A 29 -0.36 -6.10 0.57
N ILE A 30 0.44 -7.13 0.37
CA ILE A 30 1.88 -7.07 0.12
C ILE A 30 2.12 -7.34 -1.37
N GLY A 31 1.44 -6.56 -2.22
CA GLY A 31 1.56 -6.63 -3.67
C GLY A 31 2.45 -5.53 -4.25
N GLY A 32 2.19 -5.11 -5.50
CA GLY A 32 3.01 -4.10 -6.18
C GLY A 32 2.92 -2.69 -5.57
N VAL A 33 1.90 -2.42 -4.76
CA VAL A 33 1.77 -1.16 -4.00
C VAL A 33 2.32 -1.36 -2.59
N GLY A 34 1.75 -2.30 -1.83
CA GLY A 34 2.05 -2.42 -0.40
C GLY A 34 3.45 -2.90 -0.10
N SER A 35 4.09 -3.69 -0.97
CA SER A 35 5.49 -4.10 -0.76
C SER A 35 6.46 -2.91 -0.85
N PHE A 36 6.21 -1.96 -1.75
CA PHE A 36 6.98 -0.71 -1.82
C PHE A 36 6.63 0.26 -0.69
N SER A 37 5.38 0.26 -0.20
CA SER A 37 5.04 1.00 1.02
C SER A 37 5.79 0.44 2.24
N ALA A 38 5.79 -0.88 2.42
CA ALA A 38 6.50 -1.55 3.51
C ALA A 38 8.00 -1.27 3.46
N GLU A 39 8.62 -1.42 2.29
CA GLU A 39 10.02 -1.07 2.03
C GLU A 39 10.33 0.37 2.46
N ALA A 40 9.55 1.34 1.98
CA ALA A 40 9.78 2.75 2.26
C ALA A 40 9.57 3.12 3.73
N LEU A 41 8.60 2.51 4.41
CA LEU A 41 8.36 2.71 5.84
C LEU A 41 9.50 2.12 6.68
N ALA A 42 9.98 0.92 6.36
CA ALA A 42 11.16 0.34 7.01
C ALA A 42 12.39 1.23 6.83
N ARG A 43 12.63 1.72 5.60
CA ARG A 43 13.72 2.67 5.29
C ARG A 43 13.55 4.05 5.92
N SER A 44 12.35 4.37 6.40
CA SER A 44 12.05 5.62 7.11
C SER A 44 12.26 5.53 8.61
N GLY A 45 12.51 4.33 9.16
CA GLY A 45 12.69 4.11 10.59
C GLY A 45 11.38 3.83 11.36
N VAL A 46 10.32 3.38 10.68
CA VAL A 46 9.12 2.89 11.38
C VAL A 46 9.48 1.67 12.22
N GLY A 47 9.15 1.68 13.51
CA GLY A 47 9.60 0.63 14.43
C GLY A 47 8.75 -0.62 14.46
N ARG A 48 7.47 -0.57 14.08
CA ARG A 48 6.63 -1.77 13.95
C ARG A 48 5.78 -1.78 12.69
N LEU A 49 5.85 -2.88 11.95
CA LEU A 49 5.05 -3.12 10.73
C LEU A 49 4.21 -4.37 10.89
N VAL A 50 2.90 -4.26 10.61
CA VAL A 50 1.96 -5.39 10.61
C VAL A 50 1.55 -5.67 9.17
N LEU A 51 2.03 -6.77 8.58
CA LEU A 51 1.86 -7.10 7.17
C LEU A 51 0.78 -8.17 7.01
N VAL A 52 -0.24 -7.91 6.18
CA VAL A 52 -1.31 -8.88 5.89
C VAL A 52 -1.32 -9.24 4.42
N ASP A 53 -1.01 -10.49 4.10
CA ASP A 53 -1.20 -11.07 2.77
C ASP A 53 -1.19 -12.60 2.89
N LYS A 54 -2.07 -13.30 2.17
CA LYS A 54 -2.11 -14.77 2.18
C LYS A 54 -1.29 -15.39 1.05
N ASP A 55 -0.97 -14.61 0.03
CA ASP A 55 -0.43 -15.13 -1.22
C ASP A 55 1.06 -15.48 -1.10
N VAL A 56 1.48 -16.39 -1.98
CA VAL A 56 2.89 -16.63 -2.31
C VAL A 56 3.27 -15.88 -3.58
N VAL A 57 4.57 -15.74 -3.85
CA VAL A 57 5.07 -15.13 -5.09
C VAL A 57 4.69 -15.99 -6.29
N ASP A 58 3.97 -15.38 -7.22
CA ASP A 58 3.71 -15.95 -8.55
C ASP A 58 4.69 -15.35 -9.58
N ILE A 59 5.02 -16.11 -10.64
CA ILE A 59 5.94 -15.62 -11.69
C ILE A 59 5.48 -14.31 -12.33
N THR A 60 4.17 -14.09 -12.45
CA THR A 60 3.59 -12.85 -12.99
C THR A 60 3.76 -11.65 -12.06
N ASN A 61 4.27 -11.84 -10.84
CA ASN A 61 4.48 -10.78 -9.86
C ASN A 61 5.84 -10.08 -10.04
N VAL A 62 6.79 -10.74 -10.71
CA VAL A 62 8.17 -10.24 -10.94
C VAL A 62 8.18 -8.87 -11.61
N ASN A 63 7.19 -8.57 -12.45
CA ASN A 63 7.15 -7.28 -13.16
C ASN A 63 6.91 -6.07 -12.25
N ARG A 64 6.49 -6.25 -10.98
CA ARG A 64 5.98 -5.12 -10.16
C ARG A 64 6.04 -5.26 -8.64
N GLN A 65 6.51 -6.37 -8.08
CA GLN A 65 6.54 -6.58 -6.62
C GLN A 65 7.98 -6.72 -6.15
N ILE A 66 8.39 -5.95 -5.13
CA ILE A 66 9.82 -5.81 -4.77
C ILE A 66 10.46 -7.12 -4.27
N HIS A 67 9.67 -8.00 -3.65
CA HIS A 67 10.11 -9.30 -3.16
C HIS A 67 9.97 -10.42 -4.21
N ALA A 68 9.37 -10.14 -5.37
CA ALA A 68 9.19 -11.10 -6.44
C ALA A 68 10.42 -11.12 -7.36
N LEU A 69 11.30 -12.06 -7.10
CA LEU A 69 12.42 -12.44 -7.96
C LEU A 69 12.11 -13.80 -8.57
N VAL A 70 12.76 -14.15 -9.68
CA VAL A 70 12.62 -15.51 -10.24
C VAL A 70 12.99 -16.58 -9.21
N SER A 71 13.96 -16.29 -8.33
CA SER A 71 14.40 -17.17 -7.25
C SER A 71 13.44 -17.27 -6.06
N THR A 72 12.44 -16.40 -5.96
CA THR A 72 11.52 -16.35 -4.81
C THR A 72 10.12 -16.85 -5.14
N VAL A 73 9.86 -17.29 -6.38
CA VAL A 73 8.58 -17.88 -6.79
C VAL A 73 8.21 -19.05 -5.86
N GLY A 74 6.95 -19.09 -5.43
CA GLY A 74 6.40 -20.08 -4.51
C GLY A 74 6.63 -19.79 -3.02
N ARG A 75 7.44 -18.78 -2.66
CA ARG A 75 7.64 -18.37 -1.26
C ARG A 75 6.58 -17.38 -0.80
N SER A 76 6.28 -17.36 0.50
CA SER A 76 5.33 -16.42 1.12
C SER A 76 5.77 -14.97 0.92
N LYS A 77 4.85 -14.11 0.47
CA LYS A 77 5.14 -12.67 0.27
C LYS A 77 5.44 -11.97 1.60
N VAL A 78 4.73 -12.36 2.66
CA VAL A 78 4.88 -11.78 3.99
C VAL A 78 6.26 -12.13 4.55
N GLU A 79 6.66 -13.40 4.51
CA GLU A 79 7.96 -13.82 5.05
C GLU A 79 9.13 -13.22 4.27
N LEU A 80 9.04 -13.16 2.94
CA LEU A 80 10.07 -12.49 2.13
C LEU A 80 10.22 -11.00 2.49
N MET A 81 9.11 -10.29 2.71
CA MET A 81 9.18 -8.90 3.13
C MET A 81 9.71 -8.77 4.56
N LYS A 82 9.41 -9.71 5.45
CA LYS A 82 9.94 -9.75 6.82
C LYS A 82 11.45 -9.92 6.83
N GLU A 83 11.98 -10.89 6.09
CA GLU A 83 13.43 -11.08 5.88
C GLU A 83 14.07 -9.80 5.35
N ARG A 84 13.49 -9.24 4.28
CA ARG A 84 14.00 -8.01 3.65
C ARG A 84 13.99 -6.80 4.60
N ILE A 85 12.97 -6.65 5.43
CA ILE A 85 12.88 -5.55 6.40
C ILE A 85 13.89 -5.73 7.52
N ALA A 86 14.13 -6.97 7.99
CA ALA A 86 15.15 -7.24 9.00
C ALA A 86 16.55 -6.83 8.53
N ASP A 87 16.86 -7.02 7.24
CA ASP A 87 18.12 -6.55 6.64
C ASP A 87 18.21 -5.01 6.55
N ILE A 88 17.07 -4.33 6.43
CA ILE A 88 17.00 -2.86 6.33
C ILE A 88 17.08 -2.22 7.72
N ASN A 89 16.32 -2.77 8.67
CA ASN A 89 16.16 -2.25 10.02
C ASN A 89 15.98 -3.41 11.00
N PRO A 90 17.08 -3.93 11.58
CA PRO A 90 17.02 -5.03 12.54
C PRO A 90 16.20 -4.73 13.81
N GLU A 91 16.01 -3.44 14.14
CA GLU A 91 15.18 -3.00 15.27
C GLU A 91 13.69 -2.90 14.92
N CYS A 92 13.31 -3.05 13.64
CA CYS A 92 11.91 -3.04 13.23
C CYS A 92 11.25 -4.37 13.60
N GLU A 93 10.22 -4.32 14.44
CA GLU A 93 9.38 -5.48 14.69
C GLU A 93 8.41 -5.67 13.52
N VAL A 94 8.51 -6.81 12.85
CA VAL A 94 7.62 -7.17 11.75
C VAL A 94 6.70 -8.32 12.15
N ILE A 95 5.41 -8.02 12.21
CA ILE A 95 4.35 -8.98 12.47
C ILE A 95 3.74 -9.39 11.13
N GLY A 96 4.00 -10.62 10.72
CA GLY A 96 3.42 -11.21 9.51
C GLY A 96 2.12 -11.94 9.81
N LEU A 97 1.04 -11.57 9.12
CA LEU A 97 -0.26 -12.23 9.19
C LEU A 97 -0.57 -12.87 7.83
N GLU A 98 -0.23 -14.15 7.70
CA GLU A 98 -0.47 -14.95 6.49
C GLU A 98 -1.92 -15.44 6.37
N MET A 99 -2.84 -14.48 6.24
CA MET A 99 -4.28 -14.70 6.25
C MET A 99 -5.01 -13.85 5.20
N PHE A 100 -6.20 -14.31 4.80
CA PHE A 100 -7.14 -13.44 4.10
C PHE A 100 -7.72 -12.45 5.09
N TYR A 101 -7.91 -11.20 4.68
CA TYR A 101 -8.63 -10.20 5.46
C TYR A 101 -10.13 -10.35 5.19
N THR A 102 -10.88 -10.85 6.17
CA THR A 102 -12.32 -11.12 6.08
C THR A 102 -13.06 -10.60 7.30
N ASP A 103 -14.39 -10.68 7.30
CA ASP A 103 -15.23 -10.28 8.44
C ASP A 103 -14.96 -11.15 9.69
N GLU A 104 -14.39 -12.34 9.54
CA GLU A 104 -14.04 -13.25 10.63
C GLU A 104 -12.61 -13.02 11.17
N THR A 105 -11.71 -12.51 10.34
CA THR A 105 -10.26 -12.47 10.63
C THR A 105 -9.73 -11.06 10.87
N TYR A 106 -10.48 -10.00 10.52
CA TYR A 106 -9.97 -8.63 10.58
C TYR A 106 -9.53 -8.16 11.97
N GLU A 107 -10.08 -8.73 13.05
CA GLU A 107 -9.66 -8.38 14.42
C GLU A 107 -8.21 -8.81 14.70
N GLU A 108 -7.74 -9.88 14.06
CA GLU A 108 -6.32 -10.30 14.14
C GLU A 108 -5.38 -9.22 13.61
N PHE A 109 -5.83 -8.40 12.66
CA PHE A 109 -5.06 -7.26 12.18
C PHE A 109 -5.09 -6.08 13.16
N PHE A 110 -6.25 -5.78 13.75
CA PHE A 110 -6.43 -4.60 14.60
C PHE A 110 -5.94 -4.78 16.05
N LYS A 111 -5.74 -6.00 16.54
CA LYS A 111 -5.24 -6.26 17.90
C LYS A 111 -3.82 -5.71 18.17
N HIS A 112 -3.10 -5.31 17.12
CA HIS A 112 -1.71 -4.86 17.20
C HIS A 112 -1.52 -3.36 17.48
N GLY A 113 -2.58 -2.61 17.81
CA GLY A 113 -2.47 -1.20 18.23
C GLY A 113 -1.96 -0.26 17.13
N LEU A 114 -2.64 -0.27 15.98
CA LEU A 114 -2.18 0.45 14.78
C LEU A 114 -2.35 1.98 14.91
N ASP A 115 -1.28 2.73 14.68
CA ASP A 115 -1.30 4.20 14.53
C ASP A 115 -1.81 4.64 13.16
N PHE A 116 -1.50 3.84 12.15
CA PHE A 116 -1.80 4.13 10.76
C PHE A 116 -2.02 2.84 9.96
N VAL A 117 -2.88 2.90 8.96
CA VAL A 117 -3.12 1.82 8.00
C VAL A 117 -2.84 2.26 6.57
N VAL A 118 -2.09 1.43 5.85
CA VAL A 118 -1.89 1.47 4.39
C VAL A 118 -2.77 0.38 3.78
N ASP A 119 -3.79 0.79 3.03
CA ASP A 119 -4.65 -0.14 2.29
C ASP A 119 -4.18 -0.29 0.84
N ALA A 120 -3.44 -1.36 0.58
CA ALA A 120 -2.94 -1.78 -0.72
C ALA A 120 -3.63 -3.06 -1.24
N SER A 121 -4.77 -3.45 -0.66
CA SER A 121 -5.57 -4.57 -1.16
C SER A 121 -6.11 -4.31 -2.56
N ASP A 122 -6.46 -5.34 -3.31
CA ASP A 122 -7.13 -5.20 -4.62
C ASP A 122 -8.63 -5.54 -4.57
N THR A 123 -9.11 -5.96 -3.41
CA THR A 123 -10.49 -6.42 -3.21
C THR A 123 -11.36 -5.30 -2.64
N ILE A 124 -12.30 -4.80 -3.46
CA ILE A 124 -13.14 -3.63 -3.15
C ILE A 124 -13.92 -3.77 -1.84
N THR A 125 -14.44 -4.95 -1.53
CA THR A 125 -15.19 -5.21 -0.29
C THR A 125 -14.29 -5.05 0.94
N PHE A 126 -13.08 -5.60 0.90
CA PHE A 126 -12.09 -5.46 1.97
C PHE A 126 -11.67 -4.00 2.17
N LYS A 127 -11.45 -3.23 1.09
CA LYS A 127 -11.17 -1.79 1.20
C LYS A 127 -12.24 -1.04 1.97
N ILE A 128 -13.51 -1.26 1.61
CA ILE A 128 -14.64 -0.56 2.23
C ILE A 128 -14.76 -0.96 3.69
N HIS A 129 -14.66 -2.26 3.99
CA HIS A 129 -14.68 -2.76 5.36
C HIS A 129 -13.54 -2.14 6.18
N LEU A 130 -12.31 -2.19 5.69
CA LEU A 130 -11.13 -1.65 6.34
C LEU A 130 -11.25 -0.14 6.62
N ILE A 131 -11.73 0.63 5.64
CA ILE A 131 -11.99 2.08 5.79
C ILE A 131 -12.99 2.31 6.94
N LYS A 132 -14.12 1.58 6.96
CA LYS A 132 -15.14 1.70 8.01
C LYS A 132 -14.57 1.37 9.39
N GLN A 133 -13.76 0.31 9.48
CA GLN A 133 -13.11 -0.10 10.72
C GLN A 133 -12.12 0.94 11.23
N CYS A 134 -11.28 1.48 10.35
CA CYS A 134 -10.32 2.52 10.71
C CYS A 134 -11.04 3.79 11.22
N LEU A 135 -12.09 4.23 10.53
CA LEU A 135 -12.89 5.39 10.96
C LEU A 135 -13.55 5.15 12.33
N ARG A 136 -14.17 3.98 12.54
CA ARG A 136 -14.79 3.60 13.81
C ARG A 136 -13.78 3.60 14.97
N ARG A 137 -12.58 3.11 14.72
CA ARG A 137 -11.48 2.99 15.70
C ARG A 137 -10.63 4.26 15.82
N LYS A 138 -10.92 5.30 15.02
CA LYS A 138 -10.12 6.53 14.91
C LYS A 138 -8.66 6.27 14.52
N ILE A 139 -8.42 5.22 13.75
CA ILE A 139 -7.11 4.89 13.18
C ILE A 139 -6.99 5.61 11.84
N LYS A 140 -5.87 6.31 11.63
CA LYS A 140 -5.62 7.00 10.36
C LYS A 140 -5.42 5.96 9.24
N ILE A 141 -5.94 6.26 8.05
CA ILE A 141 -5.83 5.36 6.89
C ILE A 141 -5.51 6.15 5.63
N ILE A 142 -4.67 5.57 4.78
CA ILE A 142 -4.56 5.92 3.37
C ILE A 142 -4.80 4.68 2.51
N SER A 143 -5.67 4.80 1.50
CA SER A 143 -6.04 3.69 0.61
C SER A 143 -5.62 3.95 -0.84
N CYS A 144 -5.01 2.97 -1.48
CA CYS A 144 -4.73 3.01 -2.91
C CYS A 144 -5.99 2.64 -3.71
N MET A 145 -6.32 3.47 -4.69
CA MET A 145 -7.34 3.16 -5.70
C MET A 145 -6.70 2.33 -6.84
N GLY A 146 -7.14 2.47 -8.09
CA GLY A 146 -6.61 1.70 -9.20
C GLY A 146 -5.18 2.13 -9.58
N ALA A 147 -4.23 1.21 -9.45
CA ALA A 147 -2.86 1.37 -9.98
C ALA A 147 -2.58 0.49 -11.22
N ALA A 148 -3.50 -0.38 -11.59
CA ALA A 148 -3.39 -1.20 -12.79
C ALA A 148 -3.96 -0.47 -14.02
N ASN A 149 -3.61 -0.96 -15.21
CA ASN A 149 -3.98 -0.37 -16.50
C ASN A 149 -3.59 1.11 -16.61
N LYS A 150 -2.38 1.46 -16.17
CA LYS A 150 -1.88 2.84 -16.18
C LYS A 150 -0.40 2.85 -16.55
N MET A 151 0.06 3.94 -17.13
CA MET A 151 1.43 4.09 -17.64
C MET A 151 2.14 5.33 -17.13
N ASP A 152 1.46 6.28 -16.48
CA ASP A 152 2.09 7.50 -15.99
C ASP A 152 2.04 7.60 -14.46
N PRO A 153 3.15 7.27 -13.75
CA PRO A 153 3.19 7.35 -12.29
C PRO A 153 3.17 8.78 -11.76
N THR A 154 3.48 9.79 -12.59
CA THR A 154 3.53 11.20 -12.16
C THR A 154 2.14 11.80 -11.93
N ARG A 155 1.10 11.11 -12.43
CA ARG A 155 -0.31 11.52 -12.36
C ARG A 155 -1.02 11.12 -11.07
N PHE A 156 -0.34 10.41 -10.17
CA PHE A 156 -0.87 10.12 -8.85
C PHE A 156 -0.93 11.36 -7.96
N ARG A 157 -2.01 11.45 -7.19
CA ARG A 157 -2.20 12.48 -6.18
C ARG A 157 -2.87 11.92 -4.93
N ILE A 158 -2.59 12.54 -3.79
CA ILE A 158 -3.32 12.28 -2.54
C ILE A 158 -4.53 13.21 -2.49
N ALA A 159 -5.71 12.64 -2.28
CA ALA A 159 -6.93 13.42 -2.14
C ALA A 159 -7.88 12.79 -1.12
N ASP A 160 -8.93 13.54 -0.76
CA ASP A 160 -10.09 12.94 -0.12
C ASP A 160 -10.85 12.07 -1.14
N ILE A 161 -11.41 10.94 -0.71
CA ILE A 161 -12.20 10.05 -1.56
C ILE A 161 -13.31 10.79 -2.33
N SER A 162 -13.91 11.83 -1.73
CA SER A 162 -14.96 12.64 -2.37
C SER A 162 -14.51 13.41 -3.60
N LYS A 163 -13.20 13.70 -3.71
CA LYS A 163 -12.58 14.49 -4.79
C LYS A 163 -12.01 13.62 -5.91
N THR A 164 -12.09 12.30 -5.79
CA THR A 164 -11.59 11.38 -6.81
C THR A 164 -12.43 11.43 -8.08
N HIS A 165 -11.76 11.28 -9.23
CA HIS A 165 -12.35 11.25 -10.56
C HIS A 165 -11.50 10.34 -11.46
N THR A 166 -12.01 10.00 -12.65
CA THR A 166 -11.37 9.11 -13.65
C THR A 166 -11.18 7.64 -13.23
N ASP A 167 -10.87 7.38 -11.97
CA ASP A 167 -10.59 6.05 -11.43
C ASP A 167 -11.88 5.24 -11.17
N PRO A 168 -12.09 4.10 -11.88
CA PRO A 168 -13.29 3.27 -11.70
C PRO A 168 -13.40 2.63 -10.33
N ILE A 169 -12.27 2.23 -9.72
CA ILE A 169 -12.24 1.63 -8.38
C ILE A 169 -12.65 2.69 -7.36
N ALA A 170 -12.09 3.90 -7.47
CA ALA A 170 -12.45 5.02 -6.62
C ALA A 170 -13.94 5.38 -6.75
N LYS A 171 -14.50 5.36 -7.97
CA LYS A 171 -15.94 5.60 -8.20
C LYS A 171 -16.81 4.59 -7.45
N VAL A 172 -16.49 3.30 -7.53
CA VAL A 172 -17.26 2.23 -6.86
C VAL A 172 -17.17 2.37 -5.34
N ILE A 173 -15.96 2.53 -4.81
CA ILE A 173 -15.73 2.68 -3.36
C ILE A 173 -16.42 3.93 -2.83
N ARG A 174 -16.22 5.09 -3.47
CA ARG A 174 -16.87 6.36 -3.12
C ARG A 174 -18.39 6.24 -3.10
N THR A 175 -18.96 5.56 -4.09
CA THR A 175 -20.42 5.36 -4.17
C THR A 175 -20.93 4.52 -3.02
N LYS A 176 -20.25 3.42 -2.69
CA LYS A 176 -20.63 2.55 -1.57
C LYS A 176 -20.46 3.24 -0.21
N LEU A 177 -19.33 3.92 0.01
CA LEU A 177 -19.10 4.70 1.23
C LEU A 177 -20.16 5.79 1.43
N ARG A 178 -20.56 6.48 0.36
CA ARG A 178 -21.63 7.50 0.41
C ARG A 178 -22.99 6.92 0.81
N LYS A 179 -23.30 5.69 0.37
CA LYS A 179 -24.53 4.98 0.79
C LYS A 179 -24.51 4.67 2.28
N ASP A 180 -23.33 4.37 2.81
CA ASP A 180 -23.10 4.13 4.25
C ASP A 180 -22.91 5.43 5.07
N GLY A 181 -23.24 6.61 4.49
CA GLY A 181 -23.12 7.91 5.17
C GLY A 181 -21.72 8.53 5.20
N ILE A 182 -20.69 7.82 4.74
CA ILE A 182 -19.29 8.29 4.69
C ILE A 182 -19.08 9.09 3.41
N LYS A 183 -19.27 10.42 3.50
CA LYS A 183 -19.20 11.33 2.34
C LYS A 183 -17.82 11.96 2.10
N LYS A 184 -16.99 12.08 3.14
CA LYS A 184 -15.65 12.69 3.15
C LYS A 184 -14.84 12.15 4.34
N GLY A 185 -13.56 12.51 4.43
CA GLY A 185 -12.67 12.18 5.54
C GLY A 185 -11.77 10.96 5.32
N VAL A 186 -11.75 10.40 4.11
CA VAL A 186 -10.93 9.23 3.78
C VAL A 186 -9.86 9.64 2.79
N LYS A 187 -8.59 9.58 3.20
CA LYS A 187 -7.45 9.87 2.34
C LYS A 187 -7.16 8.70 1.42
N VAL A 188 -6.94 9.01 0.14
CA VAL A 188 -6.63 8.01 -0.88
C VAL A 188 -5.54 8.49 -1.82
N VAL A 189 -4.83 7.55 -2.42
CA VAL A 189 -4.01 7.77 -3.62
C VAL A 189 -4.80 7.31 -4.83
N PHE A 190 -4.99 8.22 -5.79
CA PHE A 190 -5.58 7.90 -7.09
C PHE A 190 -4.83 8.65 -8.19
N SER A 191 -4.89 8.14 -9.42
CA SER A 191 -4.37 8.82 -10.60
C SER A 191 -5.53 9.33 -11.44
N ASP A 192 -5.34 10.53 -12.00
CA ASP A 192 -6.30 11.14 -12.94
C ASP A 192 -6.13 10.62 -14.38
N GLU A 193 -5.23 9.66 -14.59
CA GLU A 193 -5.04 8.95 -15.85
C GLU A 193 -6.22 8.00 -16.13
N ASN A 194 -6.74 8.06 -17.36
CA ASN A 194 -7.71 7.07 -17.84
C ASN A 194 -7.02 5.70 -17.94
N PRO A 195 -7.69 4.60 -17.53
CA PRO A 195 -7.13 3.27 -17.73
C PRO A 195 -6.83 3.00 -19.20
N ILE A 196 -5.68 2.40 -19.49
CA ILE A 196 -5.35 1.95 -20.84
C ILE A 196 -6.26 0.79 -21.25
N VAL A 197 -6.52 0.70 -22.55
CA VAL A 197 -7.13 -0.48 -23.16
C VAL A 197 -6.05 -1.54 -23.32
N ILE A 198 -6.30 -2.74 -22.80
CA ILE A 198 -5.37 -3.85 -22.94
C ILE A 198 -5.33 -4.36 -24.38
N ARG A 199 -4.17 -4.85 -24.80
CA ARG A 199 -3.96 -5.48 -26.11
C ARG A 199 -4.56 -6.89 -26.09
N GLU A 200 -5.75 -7.05 -26.66
CA GLU A 200 -6.49 -8.33 -26.63
C GLU A 200 -5.76 -9.45 -27.38
N GLU A 201 -5.04 -9.12 -28.45
CA GLU A 201 -4.18 -10.04 -29.19
C GLU A 201 -3.11 -10.65 -28.27
N VAL A 202 -2.43 -9.82 -27.47
CA VAL A 202 -1.42 -10.28 -26.50
C VAL A 202 -2.08 -11.04 -25.36
N ARG A 203 -3.24 -10.58 -24.87
CA ARG A 203 -3.96 -11.25 -23.77
C ARG A 203 -4.26 -12.71 -24.11
N LYS A 204 -4.75 -12.97 -25.32
CA LYS A 204 -5.10 -14.32 -25.79
C LYS A 204 -3.90 -15.26 -25.85
N GLU A 205 -2.70 -14.73 -26.07
CA GLU A 205 -1.47 -15.52 -26.11
C GLU A 205 -0.95 -15.85 -24.69
N ILE A 206 -1.07 -14.92 -23.73
CA ILE A 206 -0.46 -15.07 -22.40
C ILE A 206 -1.42 -15.62 -21.33
N VAL A 207 -2.73 -15.66 -21.61
CA VAL A 207 -3.73 -16.21 -20.68
C VAL A 207 -3.97 -17.68 -21.02
N PRO A 208 -3.53 -18.63 -20.16
CA PRO A 208 -3.52 -20.06 -20.50
C PRO A 208 -4.91 -20.71 -20.52
N ASP A 209 -5.92 -20.14 -19.84
CA ASP A 209 -7.28 -20.69 -19.78
C ASP A 209 -8.33 -19.57 -19.82
N GLU A 210 -8.96 -19.38 -20.99
CA GLU A 210 -10.07 -18.44 -21.15
C GLU A 210 -11.34 -18.88 -20.41
N ASN A 211 -11.44 -20.15 -19.98
CA ASN A 211 -12.57 -20.69 -19.23
C ASN A 211 -12.38 -20.61 -17.71
N ALA A 212 -11.24 -20.13 -17.21
CA ALA A 212 -10.92 -20.06 -15.79
C ALA A 212 -12.07 -19.44 -14.95
N LYS A 213 -12.48 -20.08 -13.86
CA LYS A 213 -13.62 -19.59 -13.06
C LYS A 213 -13.40 -18.20 -12.46
N ILE A 214 -12.14 -17.83 -12.24
CA ILE A 214 -11.73 -16.57 -11.61
C ILE A 214 -11.57 -15.48 -12.67
N ARG A 215 -12.33 -14.37 -12.52
CA ARG A 215 -12.30 -13.23 -13.47
C ARG A 215 -10.90 -12.66 -13.68
N LYS A 216 -10.09 -12.57 -12.62
CA LYS A 216 -8.71 -12.04 -12.70
C LYS A 216 -7.77 -12.96 -13.47
N ALA A 217 -8.04 -14.26 -13.51
CA ALA A 217 -7.30 -15.21 -14.36
C ALA A 217 -7.71 -15.08 -15.83
N LYS A 218 -9.00 -14.83 -16.10
CA LYS A 218 -9.52 -14.58 -17.47
C LYS A 218 -9.08 -13.24 -18.07
N LEU A 219 -9.14 -12.19 -17.25
CA LEU A 219 -8.88 -10.80 -17.63
C LEU A 219 -7.92 -10.17 -16.62
N PRO A 220 -6.64 -10.60 -16.62
CA PRO A 220 -5.63 -9.99 -15.76
C PRO A 220 -5.45 -8.53 -16.17
N PRO A 221 -5.47 -7.58 -15.21
CA PRO A 221 -5.19 -6.20 -15.54
C PRO A 221 -3.71 -6.04 -15.89
N SER A 222 -3.41 -5.22 -16.89
CA SER A 222 -2.04 -4.86 -17.23
C SER A 222 -1.39 -4.08 -16.08
N SER A 223 -0.07 -4.23 -15.97
CA SER A 223 0.71 -3.55 -14.94
C SER A 223 2.18 -3.46 -15.36
N ASN A 224 2.94 -2.65 -14.64
CA ASN A 224 4.35 -2.38 -14.89
C ASN A 224 5.07 -2.13 -13.55
N ALA A 225 6.39 -1.93 -13.62
CA ALA A 225 7.23 -1.80 -12.44
C ALA A 225 7.05 -0.46 -11.70
N PHE A 226 6.61 0.60 -12.39
CA PHE A 226 6.72 1.98 -11.89
C PHE A 226 5.41 2.56 -11.36
N VAL A 227 4.25 2.23 -11.94
CA VAL A 227 2.96 2.79 -11.48
C VAL A 227 2.59 2.30 -10.08
N PRO A 228 2.47 0.98 -9.82
CA PRO A 228 2.08 0.51 -8.49
C PRO A 228 3.14 0.83 -7.43
N SER A 229 4.44 0.77 -7.78
CA SER A 229 5.51 1.09 -6.84
C SER A 229 5.47 2.56 -6.42
N VAL A 230 5.31 3.51 -7.35
CA VAL A 230 5.17 4.94 -7.03
C VAL A 230 3.92 5.21 -6.19
N ALA A 231 2.80 4.55 -6.46
CA ALA A 231 1.63 4.64 -5.58
C ALA A 231 1.98 4.21 -4.13
N GLY A 232 2.73 3.11 -3.99
CA GLY A 232 3.22 2.64 -2.69
C GLY A 232 4.14 3.63 -1.99
N LEU A 233 5.06 4.25 -2.73
CA LEU A 233 5.97 5.28 -2.21
C LEU A 233 5.21 6.55 -1.79
N ILE A 234 4.19 6.97 -2.54
CA ILE A 234 3.33 8.11 -2.19
C ILE A 234 2.56 7.82 -0.89
N MET A 235 2.05 6.59 -0.73
CA MET A 235 1.36 6.20 0.51
C MET A 235 2.30 6.23 1.71
N ALA A 236 3.50 5.64 1.59
CA ALA A 236 4.50 5.67 2.67
C ALA A 236 4.91 7.11 3.01
N SER A 237 5.14 7.96 2.01
CA SER A 237 5.40 9.39 2.20
C SER A 237 4.28 10.10 2.96
N HIS A 238 3.02 9.77 2.68
CA HIS A 238 1.89 10.33 3.41
C HIS A 238 1.88 9.89 4.87
N VAL A 239 2.08 8.59 5.13
CA VAL A 239 2.15 8.04 6.49
C VAL A 239 3.23 8.75 7.29
N VAL A 240 4.46 8.80 6.76
CA VAL A 240 5.59 9.46 7.42
C VAL A 240 5.25 10.90 7.76
N ARG A 241 4.85 11.71 6.77
CA ARG A 241 4.51 13.13 6.97
C ARG A 241 3.38 13.34 7.97
N GLU A 242 2.39 12.45 8.02
CA GLU A 242 1.29 12.53 8.98
C GLU A 242 1.69 12.15 10.41
N ARG A 243 2.69 11.27 10.57
CA ARG A 243 3.24 10.90 11.88
C ARG A 243 4.12 12.01 12.43
N ILE A 244 4.99 12.57 11.59
CA ILE A 244 5.91 13.65 11.99
C ILE A 244 5.32 15.05 11.78
N LYS A 245 4.01 15.19 11.61
CA LYS A 245 3.37 16.47 11.23
C LYS A 245 3.61 17.64 12.21
N ASN A 246 3.99 17.33 13.44
CA ASN A 246 4.26 18.31 14.49
C ASN A 246 5.76 18.65 14.59
N VAL A 247 6.62 17.95 13.83
CA VAL A 247 8.05 18.21 13.76
C VAL A 247 8.28 19.30 12.72
N GLU A 248 9.04 20.32 13.11
CA GLU A 248 9.37 21.42 12.21
C GLU A 248 10.31 20.95 11.09
N VAL A 249 9.91 21.17 9.84
CA VAL A 249 10.74 20.93 8.65
C VAL A 249 10.84 22.25 7.88
N LYS A 250 11.94 22.98 8.11
CA LYS A 250 12.21 24.25 7.43
C LYS A 250 12.45 24.03 5.95
N ARG A 251 11.83 24.87 5.10
CA ARG A 251 12.04 24.87 3.66
C ARG A 251 12.79 26.13 3.25
N VAL A 252 13.59 26.01 2.18
CA VAL A 252 14.25 27.17 1.57
C VAL A 252 13.19 28.22 1.24
N GLY A 253 13.39 29.45 1.70
CA GLY A 253 12.46 30.57 1.51
C GLY A 253 11.30 30.65 2.51
N GLN A 254 11.26 29.81 3.53
CA GLN A 254 10.41 30.00 4.71
C GLN A 254 11.27 30.62 5.83
N GLU A 255 11.35 31.95 5.82
CA GLU A 255 11.81 32.77 6.96
C GLU A 255 10.61 33.36 7.68
#